data_AF-A0A142EIA6-F1
#
_entry.id   AF-A0A142EIA6-F1
#
_cell.length_a   1.000
_cell.length_b   1.000
_cell.length_c   1.000
_cell.angle_alpha   90.00
_cell.angle_beta   90.00
_cell.angle_gamma   90.00
#
_symmetry.space_group_name_H-M   'P 1'
#
loop_
_entity.id
_entity.type
_entity.pdbx_description
1 polymer ?
#
loop_
_entity_poly.entity_id
_entity_poly.type
_entity_poly.pdbx_seq_one_letter_code
_entity_poly.pdbx_strand_id
1 'polypeptide(L)'
;MKQAICIFLFLALPFLGHAQYQAEPTMLQKDLAMKSERQFKTGKIFMLGGTGLIVLNSVIPYRYNYNTGRSNEGLRSTFGTLGSIMLFTSIPFFLESGSNGRMAAKLYLDNQALHSPVHREQFPALRLQIPIRAR
;
A
#
# COMPACT_ATOMS: atom_id res chain seq x y z
N MET A 1 -11.56 -28.15 12.60
CA MET A 1 -10.28 -28.17 11.85
C MET A 1 -10.42 -27.75 10.39
N LYS A 2 -11.35 -28.31 9.61
CA LYS A 2 -11.55 -27.94 8.18
C LYS A 2 -11.82 -26.44 7.94
N GLN A 3 -12.56 -25.79 8.83
CA GLN A 3 -12.85 -24.34 8.73
C GLN A 3 -11.61 -23.45 8.92
N ALA A 4 -10.66 -23.85 9.77
CA ALA A 4 -9.42 -23.09 9.99
C ALA A 4 -8.50 -23.13 8.75
N ILE A 5 -8.50 -24.27 8.03
CA ILE A 5 -7.73 -24.44 6.80
C ILE A 5 -8.29 -23.56 5.69
N CYS A 6 -9.61 -23.48 5.55
CA CYS A 6 -10.26 -22.60 4.57
C CYS A 6 -9.95 -21.12 4.85
N ILE A 7 -10.00 -20.69 6.11
CA ILE A 7 -9.69 -19.30 6.50
C ILE A 7 -8.22 -18.97 6.19
N PHE A 8 -7.29 -19.88 6.49
CA PHE A 8 -5.87 -19.70 6.16
C PHE A 8 -5.63 -19.62 4.64
N LEU A 9 -6.35 -20.43 3.86
CA LEU A 9 -6.25 -20.43 2.40
C LEU A 9 -6.80 -19.12 1.78
N PHE A 10 -7.88 -18.58 2.33
CA PHE A 10 -8.43 -17.27 1.93
C PHE A 10 -7.52 -16.10 2.31
N LEU A 11 -6.79 -16.20 3.43
CA LEU A 11 -5.77 -15.22 3.83
C LEU A 11 -4.50 -15.28 2.97
N ALA A 12 -4.16 -16.43 2.39
CA ALA A 12 -2.95 -16.63 1.60
C ALA A 12 -3.09 -16.21 0.11
N LEU A 13 -4.31 -16.23 -0.43
CA LEU A 13 -4.61 -15.86 -1.82
C LEU A 13 -4.10 -14.47 -2.27
N PRO A 14 -4.18 -13.38 -1.47
CA PRO A 14 -3.68 -12.07 -1.91
C PRO A 14 -2.15 -11.98 -2.05
N PHE A 15 -1.39 -12.90 -1.44
CA PHE A 15 0.08 -12.91 -1.50
C PHE A 15 0.61 -13.57 -2.78
N LEU A 16 -0.13 -14.52 -3.37
CA LEU A 16 0.27 -15.26 -4.57
C LEU A 16 0.23 -14.41 -5.86
N GLY A 17 -0.58 -13.34 -5.90
CA GLY A 17 -0.75 -12.49 -7.10
C GLY A 17 0.36 -11.47 -7.35
N HIS A 18 1.28 -11.26 -6.41
CA HIS A 18 2.31 -10.21 -6.50
C HIS A 18 3.58 -10.65 -7.27
N ALA A 19 3.68 -11.91 -7.70
CA ALA A 19 4.94 -12.47 -8.23
C ALA A 19 5.19 -12.28 -9.74
N GLN A 20 4.25 -11.75 -10.53
CA GLN A 20 4.35 -11.82 -12.01
C GLN A 20 4.21 -10.50 -12.79
N TYR A 21 4.30 -9.32 -12.17
CA TYR A 21 4.17 -8.06 -12.91
C TYR A 21 5.53 -7.43 -13.27
N GLN A 22 6.12 -7.87 -14.40
CA GLN A 22 7.17 -7.12 -15.10
C GLN A 22 6.51 -6.11 -16.05
N ALA A 23 6.14 -4.94 -15.53
CA ALA A 23 5.71 -3.81 -16.35
C ALA A 23 6.93 -2.98 -16.76
N GLU A 24 6.92 -2.45 -18.00
CA GLU A 24 7.91 -1.48 -18.47
C GLU A 24 8.04 -0.29 -17.51
N PRO A 25 9.25 0.27 -17.32
CA PRO A 25 9.55 1.20 -16.23
C PRO A 25 8.68 2.46 -16.20
N THR A 26 8.25 2.96 -17.36
CA THR A 26 7.36 4.14 -17.47
C THR A 26 5.90 3.83 -17.12
N MET A 27 5.36 2.67 -17.52
CA MET A 27 4.02 2.23 -17.09
C MET A 27 4.01 1.85 -15.61
N LEU A 28 5.07 1.18 -15.13
CA LEU A 28 5.22 0.76 -13.74
C LEU A 28 5.24 1.96 -12.80
N GLN A 29 5.91 3.05 -13.15
CA GLN A 29 5.96 4.26 -12.33
C GLN A 29 4.56 4.87 -12.12
N LYS A 30 3.79 5.02 -13.21
CA LYS A 30 2.43 5.57 -13.16
C LYS A 30 1.49 4.66 -12.36
N ASP A 31 1.62 3.35 -12.54
CA ASP A 31 0.81 2.37 -11.82
C ASP A 31 1.12 2.36 -10.32
N LEU A 32 2.41 2.42 -9.94
CA LEU A 32 2.82 2.52 -8.53
C LEU A 32 2.34 3.81 -7.87
N ALA A 33 2.40 4.94 -8.59
CA ALA A 33 1.86 6.21 -8.10
C ALA A 33 0.34 6.15 -7.89
N MET A 34 -0.41 5.60 -8.86
CA MET A 34 -1.85 5.43 -8.74
C MET A 34 -2.23 4.43 -7.64
N LYS A 35 -1.48 3.34 -7.47
CA LYS A 35 -1.67 2.36 -6.40
C LYS A 35 -1.43 2.99 -5.04
N SER A 36 -0.35 3.78 -4.90
CA SER A 36 -0.04 4.54 -3.68
C SER A 36 -1.19 5.48 -3.29
N GLU A 37 -1.74 6.24 -4.24
CA GLU A 37 -2.83 7.19 -3.98
C GLU A 37 -4.12 6.46 -3.56
N ARG A 38 -4.47 5.36 -4.24
CA ARG A 38 -5.63 4.53 -3.87
C ARG A 38 -5.47 3.96 -2.46
N GLN A 39 -4.29 3.42 -2.14
CA GLN A 39 -4.00 2.88 -0.82
C GLN A 39 -4.07 3.97 0.26
N PHE A 40 -3.56 5.16 -0.02
CA PHE A 40 -3.66 6.30 0.90
C PHE A 40 -5.12 6.67 1.17
N LYS A 41 -5.93 6.77 0.10
CA LYS A 41 -7.35 7.09 0.21
C LYS A 41 -8.11 6.03 1.00
N THR A 42 -7.84 4.75 0.73
CA THR A 42 -8.42 3.61 1.46
C THR A 42 -8.02 3.65 2.93
N GLY A 43 -6.72 3.78 3.23
CA GLY A 43 -6.21 3.91 4.61
C GLY A 43 -6.89 5.06 5.35
N LYS A 44 -7.05 6.22 4.70
CA LYS A 44 -7.75 7.38 5.28
C LYS A 44 -9.23 7.10 5.57
N ILE A 45 -9.94 6.39 4.69
CA ILE A 45 -11.34 6.02 4.92
C ILE A 45 -11.45 5.08 6.13
N PHE A 46 -10.60 4.06 6.20
CA PHE A 46 -10.57 3.14 7.34
C PHE A 46 -10.20 3.84 8.65
N MET A 47 -9.22 4.75 8.60
CA MET A 47 -8.82 5.54 9.75
C MET A 47 -9.96 6.43 10.25
N LEU A 48 -10.52 7.27 9.38
CA LEU A 48 -11.61 8.18 9.75
C LEU A 48 -12.87 7.44 10.20
N GLY A 49 -13.24 6.36 9.49
CA GLY A 49 -14.35 5.49 9.87
C GLY A 49 -14.13 4.83 11.21
N GLY A 50 -12.93 4.27 11.44
CA GLY A 50 -12.55 3.63 12.69
C GLY A 50 -12.57 4.59 13.88
N THR A 51 -11.97 5.78 13.72
CA THR A 51 -12.02 6.84 14.72
C THR A 51 -13.46 7.27 15.01
N GLY A 52 -14.27 7.48 13.97
CA GLY A 52 -15.68 7.85 14.12
C GLY A 52 -16.47 6.82 14.94
N LEU A 53 -16.28 5.53 14.68
CA LEU A 53 -16.91 4.45 15.43
C LEU A 53 -16.47 4.41 16.90
N ILE A 54 -15.19 4.65 17.18
CA ILE A 54 -14.70 4.73 18.57
C ILE A 54 -15.29 5.93 19.30
N VAL A 55 -15.37 7.09 18.64
CA VAL A 55 -16.02 8.29 19.21
C VAL A 55 -17.51 8.04 19.46
N LEU A 56 -18.22 7.39 18.53
CA LEU A 56 -19.62 7.01 18.76
C LEU A 56 -19.76 6.05 19.94
N ASN A 57 -18.84 5.10 20.10
CA ASN A 57 -18.84 4.19 21.25
C ASN A 57 -18.62 4.91 22.60
N SER A 58 -17.84 6.00 22.63
CA SER A 58 -17.62 6.76 23.87
C SER A 58 -18.82 7.63 24.25
N VAL A 59 -19.60 8.10 23.27
CA VAL A 59 -20.81 8.90 23.50
C VAL A 59 -22.01 8.05 23.94
N ILE A 60 -22.08 6.77 23.55
CA ILE A 60 -23.20 5.90 23.93
C ILE A 60 -23.13 5.59 25.45
N PRO A 61 -24.21 5.86 26.21
CA PRO A 61 -24.22 5.65 27.65
C PRO A 61 -24.09 4.17 28.03
N TYR A 62 -23.32 3.91 29.10
CA TYR A 62 -23.14 2.57 29.70
C TYR A 62 -24.42 2.00 30.31
N ARG A 63 -25.40 2.85 30.66
CA ARG A 63 -26.52 2.45 31.48
C ARG A 63 -27.64 1.82 30.66
N TYR A 64 -28.28 0.82 31.25
CA TYR A 64 -29.53 0.26 30.78
C TYR A 64 -30.58 1.37 30.64
N ASN A 65 -31.20 1.49 29.46
CA ASN A 65 -32.21 2.50 29.24
C ASN A 65 -33.53 2.01 29.84
N TYR A 66 -33.87 2.49 31.04
CA TYR A 66 -35.10 2.16 31.74
C TYR A 66 -36.38 2.59 30.99
N ASN A 67 -36.29 3.52 30.02
CA ASN A 67 -37.43 3.95 29.20
C ASN A 67 -37.68 3.03 27.99
N THR A 68 -36.68 2.28 27.51
CA THR A 68 -36.81 1.39 26.34
C THR A 68 -36.60 -0.09 26.64
N GLY A 69 -36.15 -0.43 27.86
CA GLY A 69 -35.91 -1.81 28.29
C GLY A 69 -34.78 -2.51 27.53
N ARG A 70 -33.92 -1.77 26.83
CA ARG A 70 -32.82 -2.34 26.02
C ARG A 70 -31.46 -1.90 26.54
N SER A 71 -30.54 -2.87 26.60
CA SER A 71 -29.12 -2.61 26.87
C SER A 71 -28.41 -2.11 25.62
N ASN A 72 -27.57 -1.09 25.77
CA ASN A 72 -26.73 -0.55 24.70
C ASN A 72 -25.36 -1.25 24.60
N GLU A 73 -25.12 -2.26 25.44
CA GLU A 73 -23.82 -2.92 25.56
C GLU A 73 -23.38 -3.64 24.29
N GLY A 74 -24.32 -4.31 23.59
CA GLY A 74 -24.03 -4.95 22.31
C GLY A 74 -23.64 -3.94 21.21
N LEU A 75 -24.34 -2.81 21.14
CA LEU A 75 -24.05 -1.75 20.16
C LEU A 75 -22.67 -1.15 20.40
N ARG A 76 -22.34 -0.90 21.67
CA ARG A 76 -21.03 -0.36 22.09
C ARG A 76 -19.89 -1.32 21.83
N SER A 77 -20.07 -2.58 22.20
CA SER A 77 -19.09 -3.64 21.90
C SER A 77 -18.83 -3.73 20.40
N THR A 78 -19.89 -3.66 19.59
CA THR A 78 -19.79 -3.71 18.12
C THR A 78 -19.03 -2.51 17.58
N PHE A 79 -19.38 -1.28 17.97
CA PHE A 79 -18.71 -0.07 17.49
C PHE A 79 -17.27 0.05 17.99
N GLY A 80 -16.99 -0.34 19.22
CA GLY A 80 -15.63 -0.38 19.76
C GLY A 80 -14.75 -1.39 19.04
N THR A 81 -15.26 -2.60 18.81
CA THR A 81 -14.51 -3.69 18.15
C THR A 81 -14.31 -3.36 16.67
N LEU A 82 -15.38 -2.99 15.96
CA LEU A 82 -15.30 -2.66 14.54
C LEU A 82 -14.42 -1.42 14.31
N GLY A 83 -14.57 -0.39 15.15
CA GLY A 83 -13.72 0.80 15.10
C GLY A 83 -12.24 0.48 15.28
N SER A 84 -11.91 -0.38 16.25
CA SER A 84 -10.53 -0.83 16.47
C SER A 84 -10.00 -1.61 15.28
N ILE A 85 -10.77 -2.56 14.74
CA ILE A 85 -10.37 -3.34 13.54
C ILE A 85 -10.10 -2.41 12.37
N MET A 86 -10.97 -1.44 12.10
CA MET A 86 -10.79 -0.47 11.02
C MET A 86 -9.52 0.38 11.20
N LEU A 87 -9.19 0.78 12.43
CA LEU A 87 -7.94 1.47 12.71
C LEU A 87 -6.72 0.58 12.44
N PHE A 88 -6.73 -0.67 12.92
CA PHE A 88 -5.62 -1.58 12.68
C PHE A 88 -5.45 -1.92 11.20
N THR A 89 -6.55 -2.11 10.46
CA THR A 89 -6.48 -2.36 9.01
C THR A 89 -6.00 -1.15 8.23
N SER A 90 -6.17 0.08 8.73
CA SER A 90 -5.66 1.29 8.06
C SER A 90 -4.13 1.36 8.00
N ILE A 91 -3.43 0.79 8.98
CA ILE A 91 -1.96 0.84 9.10
C ILE A 91 -1.25 0.24 7.87
N PRO A 92 -1.50 -1.02 7.46
CA PRO A 92 -0.82 -1.58 6.29
C PRO A 92 -1.10 -0.80 5.01
N PHE A 93 -2.30 -0.22 4.83
CA PHE A 93 -2.59 0.62 3.67
C PHE A 93 -1.73 1.89 3.62
N PHE A 94 -1.49 2.54 4.77
CA PHE A 94 -0.59 3.70 4.83
C PHE A 94 0.87 3.32 4.59
N LEU A 95 1.33 2.20 5.15
CA LEU A 95 2.70 1.71 4.95
C LEU A 95 2.95 1.34 3.48
N GLU A 96 2.04 0.60 2.85
CA GLU A 96 2.15 0.25 1.43
C GLU A 96 2.04 1.48 0.53
N SER A 97 1.14 2.41 0.86
CA SER A 97 1.03 3.67 0.12
C SER A 97 2.35 4.44 0.13
N GLY A 98 2.98 4.59 1.30
CA GLY A 98 4.27 5.26 1.43
C GLY A 98 5.40 4.53 0.71
N SER A 99 5.44 3.20 0.80
CA SER A 99 6.42 2.35 0.09
C SER A 99 6.30 2.52 -1.43
N ASN A 100 5.08 2.39 -1.96
CA ASN A 100 4.81 2.52 -3.40
C ASN A 100 5.08 3.93 -3.92
N GLY A 101 4.74 4.97 -3.13
CA GLY A 101 5.02 6.36 -3.49
C GLY A 101 6.53 6.66 -3.54
N ARG A 102 7.29 6.16 -2.55
CA ARG A 102 8.76 6.29 -2.56
C ARG A 102 9.40 5.53 -3.72
N MET A 103 8.88 4.35 -4.06
CA MET A 103 9.35 3.56 -5.20
C MET A 103 9.05 4.27 -6.53
N ALA A 104 7.85 4.83 -6.70
CA ALA A 104 7.50 5.62 -7.88
C ALA A 104 8.39 6.87 -8.02
N ALA A 105 8.69 7.57 -6.91
CA ALA A 105 9.59 8.72 -6.91
C ALA A 105 11.03 8.34 -7.27
N LYS A 106 11.52 7.21 -6.76
CA LYS A 106 12.86 6.69 -7.10
C LYS A 106 12.96 6.37 -8.59
N LEU A 107 11.97 5.65 -9.13
CA LEU A 107 11.91 5.34 -10.57
C LEU A 107 11.84 6.61 -11.42
N TYR A 108 11.13 7.64 -10.96
CA TYR A 108 11.09 8.94 -11.65
C TYR A 108 12.46 9.60 -11.73
N LEU A 109 13.18 9.66 -10.60
CA LEU A 109 14.51 10.24 -10.50
C LEU A 109 15.55 9.48 -11.34
N ASP A 110 15.53 8.15 -11.29
CA ASP A 110 16.43 7.31 -12.09
C ASP A 110 16.16 7.49 -13.60
N ASN A 111 14.90 7.65 -14.00
CA ASN A 111 14.53 7.88 -15.39
C ASN A 111 14.87 9.31 -15.86
N GLN A 112 14.74 10.31 -14.97
CA GLN A 112 15.22 11.67 -15.23
C GLN A 112 16.74 11.74 -15.37
N ALA A 113 17.51 10.96 -14.60
CA ALA A 113 18.96 10.88 -14.76
C ALA A 113 19.38 10.27 -16.11
N LEU A 114 18.55 9.38 -16.68
CA LEU A 114 18.76 8.78 -17.99
C LEU A 114 18.42 9.73 -19.16
N HIS A 115 17.42 10.59 -18.97
CA HIS A 115 16.92 11.53 -19.98
C HIS A 115 17.36 13.00 -19.77
N SER A 116 18.14 13.28 -18.73
CA SER A 116 18.74 14.59 -18.52
C SER A 116 19.71 14.90 -19.65
N PRO A 117 19.68 16.09 -20.26
CA PRO A 117 20.63 16.52 -21.25
C PRO A 117 21.96 16.88 -20.58
N VAL A 118 22.52 15.98 -19.77
CA VAL A 118 23.93 16.06 -19.43
C VAL A 118 24.64 15.68 -20.72
N HIS A 119 25.35 16.64 -21.31
CA HIS A 119 26.36 16.36 -22.34
C HIS A 119 27.28 15.27 -21.78
N ARG A 120 27.03 14.01 -22.14
CA ARG A 120 28.06 12.99 -22.05
C ARG A 120 29.06 13.42 -23.11
N GLU A 121 30.13 14.09 -22.68
CA GLU A 121 31.31 14.22 -23.52
C GLU A 121 31.62 12.81 -24.03
N GLN A 122 31.37 12.60 -25.32
CA GLN A 122 31.74 11.38 -25.99
C GLN A 122 33.25 11.36 -25.98
N PHE A 123 33.85 10.76 -24.96
CA PHE A 123 35.26 10.43 -25.01
C PHE A 123 35.45 9.56 -26.25
N PRO A 124 36.24 9.98 -27.24
CA PRO A 124 36.47 9.17 -28.42
C PRO A 124 37.08 7.86 -27.95
N ALA A 125 36.37 6.76 -28.21
CA ALA A 125 36.89 5.44 -27.89
C ALA A 125 38.20 5.26 -28.66
N LEU A 126 39.32 5.21 -27.93
CA LEU A 126 40.63 4.84 -28.45
C LEU A 126 40.54 3.40 -28.96
N ARG A 127 40.19 3.26 -30.25
CA ARG A 127 40.25 1.99 -30.97
C ARG A 127 41.72 1.63 -31.20
N LEU A 128 42.27 0.81 -30.32
CA LEU A 128 43.55 0.15 -30.53
C LEU A 128 43.36 -0.96 -31.59
N GLN A 129 43.65 -0.64 -32.85
CA GLN A 129 43.84 -1.67 -33.89
C GLN A 129 45.27 -2.20 -33.76
N ILE A 130 45.41 -3.46 -33.34
CA ILE A 130 46.68 -4.18 -33.34
C ILE A 130 46.81 -4.86 -34.71
N PRO A 131 47.74 -4.45 -35.59
CA PRO A 131 47.94 -5.13 -36.86
C PRO A 131 48.67 -6.44 -36.62
N ILE A 132 47.99 -7.56 -36.88
CA ILE A 132 48.63 -8.87 -36.93
C ILE A 132 49.24 -9.02 -38.33
N ARG A 133 50.57 -8.92 -38.44
CA ARG A 133 51.29 -9.36 -39.65
C ARG A 133 51.33 -10.89 -39.65
N ALA A 134 50.52 -11.51 -40.50
CA ALA A 134 50.71 -12.91 -40.88
C ALA A 134 51.96 -13.01 -41.76
N ARG A 135 52.83 -13.98 -41.45
CA ARG A 135 54.07 -14.29 -42.17
C ARG A 135 53.89 -15.58 -42.94
#